data_AF-A0A2H0QQ93-F1
#
_entry.id   AF-A0A2H0QQ93-F1
#
_cell.length_a   1.000
_cell.length_b   1.000
_cell.length_c   1.000
_cell.angle_alpha   90.00
_cell.angle_beta   90.00
_cell.angle_gamma   90.00
#
_symmetry.space_group_name_H-M   'P 1'
#
loop_
_entity.id
_entity.type
_entity.pdbx_description
1 polymer ?
#
loop_
_entity_poly.entity_id
_entity_poly.type
_entity_poly.pdbx_seq_one_letter_code
_entity_poly.pdbx_strand_id
1 'polypeptide(L)'
;MKFFVLALVSLLSLSSHADEVSNAVRSFHQLEFINFISDSGIKHDDCYPMPDRQTCVKYACSRLSTFECDDQDELEAMFNVCKGNFGDRCLKAATSKLNSFEYNEFSEISELAVACSGFYDVSCIDYVCQRIGHFKCDERSELIKIINQCK
;
A
#
# COMPACT_ATOMS: atom_id res chain seq x y z
N MET A 1 -36.16 35.80 -54.96
CA MET A 1 -36.26 34.34 -55.13
C MET A 1 -34.85 33.75 -55.00
N LYS A 2 -34.69 32.71 -54.16
CA LYS A 2 -33.61 31.70 -54.14
C LYS A 2 -32.21 32.20 -53.72
N PHE A 3 -31.71 31.98 -52.50
CA PHE A 3 -31.32 30.74 -51.81
C PHE A 3 -30.35 29.82 -52.58
N PHE A 4 -29.25 29.49 -51.88
CA PHE A 4 -28.41 28.29 -51.99
C PHE A 4 -27.67 28.01 -53.31
N VAL A 5 -26.34 28.19 -53.31
CA VAL A 5 -25.27 27.19 -53.65
C VAL A 5 -23.95 27.80 -53.11
N LEU A 6 -23.54 27.53 -51.86
CA LEU A 6 -22.61 26.45 -51.46
C LEU A 6 -21.31 26.42 -52.30
N ALA A 7 -20.20 26.92 -51.77
CA ALA A 7 -19.28 26.14 -50.94
C ALA A 7 -18.57 25.05 -51.75
N LEU A 8 -17.39 25.35 -52.31
CA LEU A 8 -16.41 24.33 -52.76
C LEU A 8 -15.02 24.90 -53.12
N VAL A 9 -14.57 26.03 -52.55
CA VAL A 9 -13.23 26.58 -52.86
C VAL A 9 -12.36 26.88 -51.62
N SER A 10 -12.89 26.73 -50.40
CA SER A 10 -12.13 27.10 -49.18
C SER A 10 -11.47 25.93 -48.44
N LEU A 11 -11.35 24.74 -49.04
CA LEU A 11 -10.89 23.52 -48.35
C LEU A 11 -9.53 22.95 -48.81
N LEU A 12 -8.73 23.66 -49.61
CA LEU A 12 -7.46 23.10 -50.13
C LEU A 12 -6.20 23.96 -49.91
N SER A 13 -6.18 24.84 -48.92
CA SER A 13 -4.98 25.66 -48.63
C SER A 13 -4.61 25.79 -47.15
N LEU A 14 -5.10 24.91 -46.27
CA LEU A 14 -4.74 24.92 -44.83
C LEU A 14 -4.15 23.60 -44.31
N SER A 15 -3.53 22.78 -45.15
CA SER A 15 -3.02 21.45 -44.75
C SER A 15 -1.49 21.35 -44.58
N SER A 16 -0.72 22.45 -44.57
CA SER A 16 0.74 22.38 -44.43
C SER A 16 1.34 23.02 -43.17
N HIS A 17 0.54 23.56 -42.26
CA HIS A 17 1.04 24.26 -41.06
C HIS A 17 0.45 23.75 -39.73
N ALA A 18 -0.33 22.67 -39.74
CA ALA A 18 -0.97 22.13 -38.53
C ALA A 18 -0.04 21.26 -37.68
N ASP A 19 1.03 20.70 -38.26
CA ASP A 19 1.90 19.74 -37.57
C ASP A 19 2.99 20.39 -36.71
N GLU A 20 3.44 21.61 -37.02
CA GLU A 20 4.42 22.34 -36.20
C GLU A 20 3.79 22.94 -34.93
N VAL A 21 2.54 23.41 -35.01
CA VAL A 21 1.85 24.03 -33.86
C VAL A 21 1.46 22.98 -32.81
N SER A 22 1.12 21.75 -33.23
CA SER A 22 0.75 20.66 -32.31
C SER A 22 1.93 20.21 -31.43
N ASN A 23 3.15 20.19 -32.00
CA ASN A 23 4.36 19.84 -31.25
C ASN A 23 4.79 20.96 -30.29
N ALA A 24 4.65 22.23 -30.67
CA ALA A 24 4.97 23.35 -29.78
C ALA A 24 4.02 23.46 -28.57
N VAL A 25 2.72 23.18 -28.75
CA VAL A 25 1.73 23.20 -27.65
C VAL A 25 1.93 22.03 -26.69
N ARG A 26 2.38 20.85 -27.17
CA ARG A 26 2.74 19.72 -26.30
C ARG A 26 3.99 19.98 -25.45
N SER A 27 4.96 20.75 -25.95
CA SER A 27 6.15 21.12 -25.19
C SER A 27 5.86 22.13 -24.07
N PHE A 28 4.84 22.98 -24.21
CA PHE A 28 4.50 23.98 -23.19
C PHE A 28 3.77 23.39 -21.98
N HIS A 29 2.88 22.40 -22.19
CA HIS A 29 2.19 21.72 -21.08
C HIS A 29 3.08 20.76 -20.27
N GLN A 30 4.20 20.29 -20.83
CA GLN A 30 5.15 19.46 -20.10
C GLN A 30 6.08 20.26 -19.18
N LEU A 31 6.31 21.55 -19.45
CA LEU A 31 7.27 22.35 -18.67
C LEU A 31 6.65 23.06 -17.46
N GLU A 32 5.36 23.36 -17.46
CA GLU A 32 4.69 23.89 -16.26
C GLU A 32 4.41 22.82 -15.21
N PHE A 33 4.18 21.57 -15.61
CA PHE A 33 3.95 20.46 -14.66
C PHE A 33 5.21 20.08 -13.88
N ILE A 34 6.39 20.19 -14.51
CA ILE A 34 7.67 19.86 -13.85
C ILE A 34 8.07 20.95 -12.84
N ASN A 35 7.74 22.21 -13.11
CA ASN A 35 8.04 23.31 -12.18
C ASN A 35 7.05 23.38 -10.98
N PHE A 36 5.83 22.87 -11.11
CA PHE A 36 4.89 22.82 -9.97
C PHE A 36 5.33 21.81 -8.89
N ILE A 37 5.98 20.70 -9.27
CA ILE A 37 6.43 19.67 -8.31
C ILE A 37 7.74 20.07 -7.62
N SER A 38 8.49 21.02 -8.17
CA SER A 38 9.81 21.37 -7.63
C SER A 38 9.80 22.53 -6.61
N ASP A 39 8.67 23.20 -6.39
CA ASP A 39 8.55 24.35 -5.47
C ASP A 39 7.61 24.11 -4.28
N SER A 40 7.04 22.90 -4.17
CA SER A 40 6.45 22.45 -2.91
C SER A 40 7.59 22.06 -1.95
N GLY A 41 8.21 23.06 -1.35
CA GLY A 41 9.05 22.98 -0.14
C GLY A 41 8.28 22.45 1.08
N ILE A 42 7.46 21.43 0.90
CA ILE A 42 6.95 20.58 1.96
C ILE A 42 8.17 19.78 2.41
N LYS A 43 8.80 20.26 3.48
CA LYS A 43 9.62 19.40 4.33
C LYS A 43 8.73 18.24 4.75
N HIS A 44 8.88 17.12 4.07
CA HIS A 44 8.21 15.86 4.36
C HIS A 44 8.81 15.23 5.63
N ASP A 45 9.10 16.04 6.66
CA ASP A 45 9.73 15.60 7.90
C ASP A 45 8.73 14.86 8.82
N ASP A 46 7.44 14.84 8.47
CA ASP A 46 6.36 14.21 9.25
C ASP A 46 5.52 13.17 8.48
N CYS A 47 5.99 12.66 7.34
CA CYS A 47 5.34 11.50 6.73
C CYS A 47 6.15 10.24 6.97
N TYR A 48 5.64 9.41 7.88
CA TYR A 48 6.09 8.03 8.00
C TYR A 48 6.06 7.43 6.59
N PRO A 49 7.19 6.92 6.06
CA PRO A 49 7.20 6.28 4.75
C PRO A 49 6.19 5.14 4.81
N MET A 50 5.13 5.19 4.00
CA MET A 50 4.16 4.10 3.95
C MET A 50 4.93 2.86 3.50
N PRO A 51 5.10 1.86 4.38
CA PRO A 51 5.78 0.64 3.98
C PRO A 51 4.97 -0.04 2.88
N ASP A 52 5.68 -0.71 1.97
CA ASP A 52 5.07 -1.44 0.88
C ASP A 52 4.03 -2.42 1.43
N ARG A 53 2.77 -2.26 1.01
CA ARG A 53 1.64 -3.11 1.46
C ARG A 53 1.92 -4.60 1.21
N GLN A 54 2.75 -4.90 0.22
CA GLN A 54 3.14 -6.27 -0.09
C GLN A 54 4.00 -6.89 1.01
N THR A 55 4.64 -6.14 1.91
CA THR A 55 5.50 -6.75 2.93
C THR A 55 4.70 -7.53 3.96
N CYS A 56 3.49 -7.07 4.32
CA CYS A 56 2.59 -7.84 5.20
C CYS A 56 2.25 -9.19 4.56
N VAL A 57 1.80 -9.18 3.30
CA VAL A 57 1.43 -10.38 2.55
C VAL A 57 2.63 -11.31 2.37
N LYS A 58 3.77 -10.79 1.91
CA LYS A 58 5.02 -11.55 1.73
C LYS A 58 5.45 -12.20 3.04
N TYR A 59 5.37 -11.47 4.15
CA TYR A 59 5.74 -12.02 5.45
C TYR A 59 4.76 -13.10 5.91
N ALA A 60 3.45 -12.84 5.85
CA ALA A 60 2.43 -13.78 6.27
C ALA A 60 2.54 -15.10 5.48
N CYS A 61 2.56 -15.02 4.15
CA CYS A 61 2.70 -16.20 3.29
C CYS A 61 4.04 -16.94 3.49
N SER A 62 5.11 -16.25 3.91
CA SER A 62 6.39 -16.92 4.24
C SER A 62 6.35 -17.77 5.52
N ARG A 63 5.27 -17.65 6.33
CA ARG A 63 5.07 -18.42 7.56
C ARG A 63 4.15 -19.62 7.38
N LEU A 64 3.43 -19.65 6.27
CA LEU A 64 2.48 -20.71 5.95
C LEU A 64 3.16 -21.84 5.19
N SER A 65 2.46 -22.96 5.06
CA SER A 65 2.91 -24.07 4.23
C SER A 65 2.97 -23.67 2.75
N THR A 66 3.66 -24.46 1.93
CA THR A 66 3.75 -24.18 0.48
C THR A 66 2.43 -24.31 -0.27
N PHE A 67 1.39 -24.83 0.38
CA PHE A 67 0.03 -25.00 -0.15
C PHE A 67 -0.93 -23.92 0.35
N GLU A 68 -0.41 -22.91 1.06
CA GLU A 68 -1.18 -21.77 1.56
C GLU A 68 -0.51 -20.50 1.01
N CYS A 69 -1.31 -19.64 0.39
CA CYS A 69 -0.87 -18.56 -0.49
C CYS A 69 -0.24 -19.05 -1.82
N ASP A 70 -0.68 -20.17 -2.37
CA ASP A 70 -0.21 -20.67 -3.67
C ASP A 70 -1.20 -20.42 -4.82
N ASP A 71 -2.45 -20.08 -4.50
CA ASP A 71 -3.46 -19.67 -5.47
C ASP A 71 -3.89 -18.20 -5.36
N GLN A 72 -4.66 -17.76 -6.35
CA GLN A 72 -5.10 -16.38 -6.46
C GLN A 72 -6.10 -15.99 -5.36
N ASP A 73 -7.00 -16.90 -4.98
CA ASP A 73 -8.06 -16.63 -4.01
C ASP A 73 -7.47 -16.50 -2.60
N GLU A 74 -6.49 -17.33 -2.27
CA GLU A 74 -5.73 -17.26 -1.02
C GLU A 74 -4.90 -15.99 -0.92
N LEU A 75 -4.21 -15.61 -2.01
CA LEU A 75 -3.48 -14.34 -2.06
C LEU A 75 -4.43 -13.15 -1.90
N GLU A 76 -5.58 -13.15 -2.58
CA GLU A 76 -6.60 -12.11 -2.44
C GLU A 76 -7.13 -12.03 -0.99
N ALA A 77 -7.41 -13.17 -0.36
CA ALA A 77 -7.77 -13.23 1.05
C ALA A 77 -6.68 -12.63 1.95
N MET A 78 -5.41 -12.97 1.71
CA MET A 78 -4.29 -12.42 2.47
C MET A 78 -4.12 -10.91 2.26
N PHE A 79 -4.32 -10.40 1.05
CA PHE A 79 -4.34 -8.95 0.78
C PHE A 79 -5.44 -8.23 1.58
N ASN A 80 -6.63 -8.85 1.68
CA ASN A 80 -7.74 -8.29 2.45
C ASN A 80 -7.46 -8.28 3.95
N VAL A 81 -6.89 -9.36 4.48
CA VAL A 81 -6.46 -9.47 5.88
C VAL A 81 -5.37 -8.44 6.20
N CYS A 82 -4.40 -8.27 5.29
CA CYS A 82 -3.30 -7.30 5.45
C CYS A 82 -3.74 -5.84 5.27
N LYS A 83 -5.01 -5.55 4.98
CA LYS A 83 -5.49 -4.18 4.79
C LYS A 83 -5.32 -3.34 6.07
N GLY A 84 -4.69 -2.18 5.92
CA GLY A 84 -4.41 -1.26 7.03
C GLY A 84 -3.18 -1.61 7.88
N ASN A 85 -2.41 -2.65 7.50
CA ASN A 85 -1.11 -2.92 8.11
C ASN A 85 -0.05 -1.95 7.60
N PHE A 86 0.76 -1.42 8.52
CA PHE A 86 1.94 -0.61 8.21
C PHE A 86 3.16 -1.52 8.08
N GLY A 87 3.16 -2.32 7.01
CA GLY A 87 4.27 -3.19 6.63
C GLY A 87 4.24 -4.53 7.37
N ASP A 88 5.40 -5.11 7.64
CA ASP A 88 5.53 -6.41 8.34
C ASP A 88 6.04 -6.32 9.77
N ARG A 89 6.30 -5.10 10.28
CA ARG A 89 6.93 -4.90 11.59
C ARG A 89 6.10 -5.44 12.74
N CYS A 90 4.79 -5.20 12.73
CA CYS A 90 3.88 -5.71 13.75
C CYS A 90 3.84 -7.24 13.72
N LEU A 91 3.65 -7.85 12.55
CA LEU A 91 3.65 -9.31 12.39
C LEU A 91 4.97 -9.94 12.84
N LYS A 92 6.12 -9.36 12.47
CA LYS A 92 7.45 -9.81 12.92
C LYS A 92 7.59 -9.71 14.43
N ALA A 93 7.20 -8.59 15.03
CA ALA A 93 7.25 -8.42 16.47
C ALA A 93 6.37 -9.45 17.17
N ALA A 94 5.13 -9.66 16.69
CA ALA A 94 4.20 -10.62 17.25
C ALA A 94 4.75 -12.06 17.17
N THR A 95 5.07 -12.51 15.96
CA THR A 95 5.59 -13.87 15.72
C THR A 95 6.96 -14.14 16.35
N SER A 96 7.73 -13.10 16.72
CA SER A 96 8.98 -13.26 17.49
C SER A 96 8.77 -13.66 18.95
N LYS A 97 7.56 -13.45 19.50
CA LYS A 97 7.21 -13.84 20.87
C LYS A 97 6.49 -15.20 20.92
N LEU A 98 5.92 -15.62 19.80
CA LEU A 98 5.13 -16.83 19.69
C LEU A 98 5.97 -18.01 19.23
N ASN A 99 5.56 -19.22 19.60
CA ASN A 99 6.07 -20.44 18.98
C ASN A 99 5.52 -20.55 17.55
N SER A 100 6.24 -21.21 16.65
CA SER A 100 5.83 -21.30 15.24
C SER A 100 4.49 -22.00 15.02
N PHE A 101 4.06 -22.88 15.93
CA PHE A 101 2.76 -23.54 15.86
C PHE A 101 1.57 -22.63 16.21
N GLU A 102 1.82 -21.40 16.68
CA GLU A 102 0.79 -20.42 16.97
C GLU A 102 0.48 -19.51 15.77
N TYR A 103 1.19 -19.67 14.65
CA TYR A 103 1.05 -18.82 13.47
C TYR A 103 1.37 -19.52 12.14
N ASN A 104 1.33 -20.86 12.11
CA ASN A 104 1.67 -21.64 10.91
C ASN A 104 0.45 -22.03 10.07
N GLU A 105 -0.77 -21.74 10.51
CA GLU A 105 -1.98 -21.89 9.69
C GLU A 105 -2.50 -20.53 9.21
N PHE A 106 -3.18 -20.52 8.05
CA PHE A 106 -3.73 -19.30 7.45
C PHE A 106 -4.63 -18.51 8.41
N SER A 107 -5.48 -19.19 9.18
CA SER A 107 -6.39 -18.57 10.15
C SER A 107 -5.64 -17.81 11.24
N GLU A 108 -4.55 -18.38 11.74
CA GLU A 108 -3.76 -17.87 12.85
C GLU A 108 -2.94 -16.65 12.47
N ILE A 109 -2.24 -16.71 11.33
CA ILE A 109 -1.52 -15.55 10.81
C ILE A 109 -2.50 -14.44 10.42
N SER A 110 -3.71 -14.80 9.98
CA SER A 110 -4.75 -13.82 9.65
C SER A 110 -5.28 -13.09 10.88
N GLU A 111 -5.49 -13.78 12.00
CA GLU A 111 -5.84 -13.16 13.28
C GLU A 111 -4.78 -12.13 13.71
N LEU A 112 -3.49 -12.48 13.60
CA LEU A 112 -2.39 -11.57 13.89
C LEU A 112 -2.34 -10.38 12.93
N ALA A 113 -2.51 -10.61 11.63
CA ALA A 113 -2.48 -9.55 10.62
C ALA A 113 -3.67 -8.59 10.76
N VAL A 114 -4.87 -9.08 11.10
CA VAL A 114 -6.02 -8.23 11.45
C VAL A 114 -5.73 -7.45 12.73
N ALA A 115 -5.16 -8.09 13.75
CA ALA A 115 -4.74 -7.42 14.97
C ALA A 115 -3.67 -6.36 14.68
N CYS A 116 -2.81 -6.52 13.68
CA CYS A 116 -1.80 -5.53 13.31
C CYS A 116 -2.32 -4.37 12.43
N SER A 117 -3.57 -4.42 11.99
CA SER A 117 -4.18 -3.30 11.24
C SER A 117 -4.28 -2.05 12.12
N GLY A 118 -3.81 -0.92 11.61
CA GLY A 118 -3.76 0.34 12.35
C GLY A 118 -2.56 0.48 13.30
N PHE A 119 -1.67 -0.51 13.38
CA PHE A 119 -0.57 -0.52 14.33
C PHE A 119 0.70 0.11 13.77
N TYR A 120 1.30 1.07 14.48
CA TYR A 120 2.46 1.83 14.01
C TYR A 120 3.75 1.56 14.79
N ASP A 121 3.67 1.26 16.09
CA ASP A 121 4.84 1.24 16.96
C ASP A 121 4.99 -0.06 17.77
N VAL A 122 5.94 -0.89 17.34
CA VAL A 122 6.30 -2.16 17.99
C VAL A 122 6.85 -1.96 19.42
N SER A 123 7.31 -0.77 19.77
CA SER A 123 7.90 -0.49 21.10
C SER A 123 6.89 -0.72 22.23
N CYS A 124 5.59 -0.49 21.97
CA CYS A 124 4.54 -0.73 22.95
C CYS A 124 4.39 -2.21 23.29
N ILE A 125 4.42 -3.11 22.29
CA ILE A 125 4.36 -4.56 22.52
C ILE A 125 5.55 -5.01 23.36
N ASP A 126 6.76 -4.58 22.98
CA ASP A 126 7.98 -4.94 23.71
C ASP A 126 7.95 -4.43 25.15
N TYR A 127 7.52 -3.19 25.38
CA TYR A 127 7.39 -2.61 26.71
C TYR A 127 6.39 -3.38 27.58
N VAL A 128 5.19 -3.67 27.05
CA VAL A 128 4.16 -4.40 27.78
C VAL A 128 4.66 -5.80 28.13
N CYS A 129 5.20 -6.54 27.15
CA CYS A 129 5.71 -7.90 27.36
C CYS A 129 6.88 -7.97 28.34
N GLN A 130 7.78 -6.99 28.33
CA GLN A 130 8.84 -6.88 29.34
C GLN A 130 8.27 -6.64 30.75
N ARG A 131 7.15 -5.92 30.86
CA ARG A 131 6.56 -5.56 32.15
C ARG A 131 5.72 -6.66 32.77
N ILE A 132 4.92 -7.38 31.98
CA ILE A 132 4.04 -8.46 32.46
C ILE A 132 4.73 -9.83 32.52
N GLY A 133 5.92 -9.93 31.91
CA GLY A 133 6.71 -11.14 31.82
C GLY A 133 6.48 -11.91 30.52
N HIS A 134 7.52 -12.61 30.06
CA HIS A 134 7.51 -13.31 28.78
C HIS A 134 6.40 -14.39 28.65
N PHE A 135 6.08 -15.09 29.75
CA PHE A 135 5.01 -16.11 29.82
C PHE A 135 3.59 -15.55 29.75
N LYS A 136 3.44 -14.26 29.48
CA LYS A 136 2.17 -13.56 29.27
C LYS A 136 2.08 -12.92 27.89
N CYS A 137 3.00 -13.32 27.01
CA CYS A 137 3.15 -12.84 25.63
C CYS A 137 3.52 -13.97 24.66
N ASP A 138 3.43 -15.23 25.09
CA ASP A 138 3.80 -16.41 24.33
C ASP A 138 2.58 -17.17 23.75
N GLU A 139 1.36 -16.77 24.13
CA GLU A 139 0.12 -17.23 23.51
C GLU A 139 -0.43 -16.21 22.51
N ARG A 140 -0.90 -16.68 21.33
CA ARG A 140 -1.47 -15.78 20.30
C ARG A 140 -2.58 -14.89 20.85
N SER A 141 -3.46 -15.46 21.66
CA SER A 141 -4.62 -14.73 22.21
C SER A 141 -4.25 -13.60 23.18
N GLU A 142 -3.17 -13.77 23.95
CA GLU A 142 -2.64 -12.75 24.85
C GLU A 142 -2.00 -11.62 24.04
N LEU A 143 -1.21 -11.98 23.03
CA LEU A 143 -0.51 -11.03 22.20
C LEU A 143 -1.46 -10.18 21.35
N ILE A 144 -2.53 -10.76 20.81
CA ILE A 144 -3.59 -10.01 20.11
C ILE A 144 -4.22 -8.95 21.03
N LYS A 145 -4.47 -9.28 22.30
CA LYS A 145 -5.01 -8.30 23.27
C LYS A 145 -4.03 -7.14 23.48
N ILE A 146 -2.73 -7.43 23.60
CA ILE A 146 -1.69 -6.43 23.77
C ILE A 146 -1.57 -5.54 22.52
N ILE A 147 -1.53 -6.15 21.33
CA ILE A 147 -1.47 -5.40 20.07
C ILE A 147 -2.66 -4.43 19.99
N ASN A 148 -3.87 -4.87 20.33
CA ASN A 148 -5.06 -4.02 20.32
C ASN A 148 -5.04 -2.90 21.38
N GLN A 149 -4.31 -3.08 22.49
CA GLN A 149 -4.11 -2.02 23.49
C GLN A 149 -3.05 -0.98 23.08
N CYS A 150 -2.19 -1.34 22.13
CA CYS A 150 -1.06 -0.55 21.67
C CYS A 150 -1.33 0.25 20.38
N LYS A 151 -2.59 0.33 19.94
CA LYS A 151 -3.03 1.08 18.75
C LYS A 151 -3.42 2.51 19.07
#